data_AF-A0A7V6CR33-F1
#
_entry.id   AF-A0A7V6CR33-F1
#
_cell.length_a   1.000
_cell.length_b   1.000
_cell.length_c   1.000
_cell.angle_alpha   90.00
_cell.angle_beta   90.00
_cell.angle_gamma   90.00
#
_symmetry.space_group_name_H-M   'P 1'
#
loop_
_entity.id
_entity.type
_entity.pdbx_description
1 polymer ?
#
loop_
_entity_poly.entity_id
_entity_poly.type
_entity_poly.pdbx_seq_one_letter_code
_entity_poly.pdbx_strand_id
1 'polypeptide(L)'
;MDQRIPVGNPVPLFADQHRSQRHTLALRDVAYIIYANIALRDHADKDIAAYRDQFRRRVAHGECYHRPYLGCREFEAYFAEPTGNETPIDLTDDLGYILGDIRYELGGAAQPIFFHARLEKGVLRVPDEIYRR
;
A
#
# COMPACT_ATOMS: atom_id res chain seq x y z
N MET A 1 12.29 -45.44 -11.24
CA MET A 1 11.47 -44.23 -11.04
C MET A 1 12.42 -43.10 -10.66
N ASP A 2 12.95 -42.39 -11.67
CA ASP A 2 13.75 -41.17 -11.52
C ASP A 2 13.34 -40.28 -12.71
N GLN A 3 12.36 -39.40 -12.51
CA GLN A 3 11.96 -38.42 -13.51
C GLN A 3 12.76 -37.14 -13.28
N ARG A 4 13.93 -37.06 -13.91
CA ARG A 4 14.70 -35.82 -14.01
C ARG A 4 13.95 -34.85 -14.93
N ILE A 5 13.74 -33.63 -14.44
CA ILE A 5 13.24 -32.50 -15.22
C ILE A 5 14.16 -32.31 -16.44
N PRO A 6 13.64 -32.22 -17.68
CA PRO A 6 14.49 -31.96 -18.83
C PRO A 6 15.10 -30.56 -18.70
N VAL A 7 16.42 -30.50 -18.56
CA VAL A 7 17.19 -29.25 -18.59
C VAL A 7 17.24 -28.79 -20.04
N GLY A 8 16.19 -28.12 -20.48
CA GLY A 8 16.21 -27.35 -21.72
C GLY A 8 17.28 -26.28 -21.61
N ASN A 9 18.11 -26.13 -22.64
CA ASN A 9 19.14 -25.10 -22.70
C ASN A 9 18.47 -23.73 -22.48
N PRO A 10 18.80 -22.97 -21.42
CA PRO A 10 18.14 -21.69 -21.18
C PRO A 10 18.45 -20.76 -22.36
N VAL A 11 17.41 -20.21 -22.97
CA VAL A 11 17.55 -19.21 -24.04
C VAL A 11 18.33 -18.04 -23.43
N PRO A 12 19.47 -17.62 -24.03
CA PRO A 12 20.26 -16.53 -23.47
C PRO A 12 19.42 -15.25 -23.46
N LEU A 13 19.16 -14.73 -22.26
CA LEU A 13 18.60 -13.39 -22.10
C LEU A 13 19.70 -12.37 -22.36
N PHE A 14 19.70 -11.78 -23.55
CA PHE A 14 20.58 -10.68 -23.86
C PHE A 14 20.02 -9.39 -23.26
N ALA A 15 20.80 -8.76 -22.37
CA ALA A 15 20.37 -7.57 -21.66
C ALA A 15 19.98 -6.44 -22.62
N ASP A 16 20.57 -6.34 -23.81
CA ASP A 16 20.24 -5.36 -24.86
C ASP A 16 18.92 -5.60 -25.60
N GLN A 17 18.43 -6.82 -25.64
CA GLN A 17 17.18 -7.19 -26.31
C GLN A 17 15.99 -7.28 -25.35
N HIS A 18 16.27 -7.46 -24.04
CA HIS A 18 15.24 -7.69 -23.02
C HIS A 18 15.20 -6.64 -21.90
N ARG A 19 16.07 -5.60 -21.93
CA ARG A 19 15.96 -4.47 -21.00
C ARG A 19 14.86 -3.52 -21.43
N SER A 20 13.86 -3.34 -20.57
CA SER A 20 13.08 -2.10 -20.54
C SER A 20 13.77 -1.15 -19.57
N GLN A 21 14.59 -0.22 -20.05
CA GLN A 21 15.04 0.89 -19.21
C GLN A 21 13.82 1.72 -18.84
N ARG A 22 13.43 1.69 -17.56
CA ARG A 22 12.32 2.46 -17.03
C ARG A 22 12.90 3.63 -16.26
N HIS A 23 12.63 4.85 -16.73
CA HIS A 23 12.88 6.06 -15.98
C HIS A 23 11.65 6.33 -15.12
N THR A 24 11.81 6.26 -13.80
CA THR A 24 10.72 6.48 -12.84
C THR A 24 10.94 7.81 -12.13
N LEU A 25 9.94 8.70 -12.19
CA LEU A 25 9.84 9.82 -11.27
C LEU A 25 9.15 9.33 -10.01
N ALA A 26 9.84 9.39 -8.87
CA ALA A 26 9.34 8.92 -7.59
C ALA A 26 9.52 9.98 -6.51
N LEU A 27 8.67 9.91 -5.48
CA LEU A 27 8.87 10.68 -4.27
C LEU A 27 10.13 10.19 -3.54
N ARG A 28 10.81 11.11 -2.87
CA ARG A 28 12.06 10.85 -2.14
C ARG A 28 11.89 11.22 -0.69
N ASP A 29 12.43 10.37 0.19
CA ASP A 29 12.53 10.62 1.64
C ASP A 29 11.18 11.01 2.27
N VAL A 30 10.18 10.15 2.06
CA VAL A 30 8.82 10.37 2.54
C VAL A 30 8.57 9.60 3.83
N ALA A 31 7.80 10.22 4.72
CA ALA A 31 7.25 9.61 5.91
C ALA A 31 5.81 10.07 6.11
N TYR A 32 4.93 9.16 6.52
CA TYR A 32 3.51 9.43 6.71
C TYR A 32 3.04 8.91 8.06
N ILE A 33 2.14 9.66 8.69
CA ILE A 33 1.32 9.14 9.80
C ILE A 33 -0.02 8.75 9.20
N ILE A 34 -0.36 7.46 9.33
CA ILE A 34 -1.63 6.93 8.81
C ILE A 34 -2.59 6.75 9.98
N TYR A 35 -3.66 7.53 9.99
CA TYR A 35 -4.79 7.32 10.88
C TYR A 35 -5.82 6.44 10.18
N ALA A 36 -6.12 5.28 10.78
CA ALA A 36 -7.05 4.31 10.22
C ALA A 36 -7.82 3.57 11.32
N ASN A 37 -9.01 3.10 10.95
CA ASN A 37 -9.86 2.23 11.76
C ASN A 37 -10.15 0.92 11.01
N ILE A 38 -10.40 -0.14 11.78
CA ILE A 38 -10.83 -1.42 11.22
C ILE A 38 -12.35 -1.40 11.07
N ALA A 39 -12.85 -1.81 9.90
CA ALA A 39 -14.25 -2.16 9.69
C ALA A 39 -14.35 -3.67 9.48
N LEU A 40 -15.17 -4.35 10.28
CA LEU A 40 -15.38 -5.79 10.13
C LEU A 40 -16.23 -6.08 8.89
N ARG A 41 -15.94 -7.20 8.24
CA ARG A 41 -16.78 -7.75 7.17
C ARG A 41 -17.61 -8.90 7.72
N ASP A 42 -18.68 -9.28 7.02
CA ASP A 42 -19.64 -10.30 7.48
C ASP A 42 -19.03 -11.67 7.79
N HIS A 43 -17.88 -12.00 7.21
CA HIS A 43 -17.16 -13.26 7.46
C HIS A 43 -16.18 -13.18 8.64
N ALA A 44 -16.09 -12.05 9.33
CA ALA A 44 -15.23 -11.91 10.50
C ALA A 44 -15.75 -12.80 11.63
N ASP A 45 -14.85 -13.58 12.23
CA ASP A 45 -15.15 -14.59 13.24
C ASP A 45 -14.86 -14.12 14.68
N LYS A 46 -14.19 -12.97 14.82
CA LYS A 46 -13.77 -12.40 16.11
C LYS A 46 -14.36 -11.01 16.32
N ASP A 47 -14.37 -10.59 17.58
CA ASP A 47 -14.68 -9.21 17.93
C ASP A 47 -13.64 -8.23 17.37
N ILE A 48 -14.07 -7.00 17.06
CA ILE A 48 -13.22 -5.94 16.52
C ILE A 48 -12.02 -5.62 17.41
N ALA A 49 -12.16 -5.73 18.74
CA ALA A 49 -11.08 -5.53 19.69
C ALA A 49 -9.94 -6.54 19.46
N ALA A 50 -10.27 -7.81 19.20
CA ALA A 50 -9.28 -8.85 18.98
C ALA A 50 -8.42 -8.56 17.73
N TYR A 51 -9.02 -8.11 16.63
CA TYR A 51 -8.29 -7.73 15.42
C TYR A 51 -7.44 -6.48 15.64
N ARG A 52 -7.98 -5.47 16.33
CA ARG A 52 -7.24 -4.23 16.65
C ARG A 52 -6.02 -4.51 17.51
N ASP A 53 -6.16 -5.35 18.53
CA ASP A 53 -5.08 -5.66 19.47
C ASP A 53 -4.01 -6.52 18.79
N GLN A 54 -4.42 -7.45 17.90
CA GLN A 54 -3.49 -8.19 17.05
C GLN A 54 -2.71 -7.25 16.11
N PHE A 55 -3.37 -6.26 15.50
CA PHE A 55 -2.70 -5.27 14.64
C PHE A 55 -1.66 -4.46 15.43
N ARG A 56 -2.05 -3.89 16.58
CA ARG A 56 -1.16 -3.09 17.43
C ARG A 56 0.06 -3.88 17.89
N ARG A 57 -0.12 -5.11 18.38
CA ARG A 57 0.99 -5.98 18.79
C ARG A 57 1.97 -6.21 17.64
N ARG A 58 1.46 -6.44 16.43
CA ARG A 58 2.29 -6.63 15.24
C ARG A 58 3.07 -5.36 14.87
N VAL A 59 2.42 -4.20 14.94
CA VAL A 59 3.09 -2.90 14.73
C VAL A 59 4.23 -2.70 15.73
N ALA A 60 3.96 -2.90 17.02
CA ALA A 60 4.95 -2.76 18.09
C ALA A 60 6.17 -3.69 17.92
N HIS A 61 5.97 -4.88 17.34
CA HIS A 61 7.05 -5.84 17.09
C HIS A 61 7.68 -5.73 15.69
N GLY A 62 7.17 -4.84 14.82
CA GLY A 62 7.58 -4.81 13.41
C GLY A 62 7.19 -6.05 12.60
N GLU A 63 6.19 -6.81 13.06
CA GLU A 63 5.71 -8.03 12.42
C GLU A 63 4.72 -7.71 11.30
N CYS A 64 4.94 -8.26 10.10
CA CYS A 64 4.01 -8.13 8.98
C CYS A 64 3.89 -9.47 8.23
N TYR A 65 2.73 -9.69 7.60
CA TYR A 65 2.55 -10.89 6.75
C TYR A 65 3.34 -10.76 5.45
N HIS A 66 3.32 -9.56 4.86
CA HIS A 66 4.16 -9.17 3.75
C HIS A 66 4.83 -7.84 4.08
N ARG A 67 6.08 -7.69 3.62
CA ARG A 67 6.80 -6.42 3.69
C ARG A 67 5.96 -5.33 3.00
N PRO A 68 5.55 -4.26 3.71
CA PRO A 68 4.84 -3.17 3.08
C PRO A 68 5.76 -2.40 2.14
N TYR A 69 5.16 -1.68 1.20
CA TYR A 69 5.88 -0.89 0.21
C TYR A 69 5.07 0.34 -0.18
N LEU A 70 5.74 1.41 -0.59
CA LEU A 70 5.12 2.67 -1.01
C LEU A 70 4.89 2.65 -2.53
N GLY A 71 3.69 2.23 -2.94
CA GLY A 71 3.26 2.21 -4.34
C GLY A 71 3.73 0.97 -5.11
N CYS A 72 5.05 0.75 -5.21
CA CYS A 72 5.64 -0.37 -5.95
C CYS A 72 6.54 -1.24 -5.06
N ARG A 73 6.72 -2.52 -5.39
CA ARG A 73 7.46 -3.51 -4.55
C ARG A 73 8.94 -3.16 -4.37
N GLU A 74 9.48 -2.35 -5.27
CA GLU A 74 10.83 -1.81 -5.27
C GLU A 74 11.06 -0.77 -4.16
N PHE A 75 9.99 -0.17 -3.63
CA PHE A 75 10.03 0.85 -2.59
C PHE A 75 9.56 0.28 -1.25
N GLU A 76 10.38 -0.58 -0.64
CA GLU A 76 10.04 -1.16 0.66
C GLU A 76 9.78 -0.08 1.73
N ALA A 77 8.81 -0.36 2.61
CA ALA A 77 8.43 0.54 3.69
C ALA A 77 8.78 -0.05 5.04
N TYR A 78 9.24 0.82 5.93
CA TYR A 78 9.34 0.54 7.36
C TYR A 78 8.14 1.18 8.07
N PHE A 79 7.73 0.60 9.19
CA PHE A 79 6.62 1.10 9.99
C PHE A 79 6.92 0.94 11.48
N ALA A 80 6.33 1.83 12.27
CA ALA A 80 6.39 1.84 13.72
C ALA A 80 5.14 2.54 14.26
N GLU A 81 4.92 2.46 15.57
CA GLU A 81 3.93 3.33 16.22
C GLU A 81 4.41 4.80 16.16
N PRO A 82 3.50 5.76 15.93
CA PRO A 82 3.87 7.17 16.04
C PRO A 82 4.27 7.48 17.49
N THR A 83 5.35 8.22 17.65
CA THR A 83 5.87 8.66 18.94
C THR A 83 5.07 9.85 19.51
N GLY A 84 4.32 10.55 18.65
CA GLY A 84 3.50 11.71 18.99
C GLY A 84 4.26 13.04 18.95
N ASN A 85 5.55 13.03 18.60
CA ASN A 85 6.36 14.23 18.42
C ASN A 85 6.61 14.56 16.94
N GLU A 86 6.08 13.73 16.02
CA GLU A 86 6.18 13.97 14.59
C GLU A 86 5.46 15.26 14.21
N THR A 87 6.09 16.05 13.35
CA THR A 87 5.52 17.30 12.85
C THR A 87 5.19 17.14 11.37
N PRO A 88 3.93 17.34 10.95
CA PRO A 88 3.57 17.37 9.53
C PRO A 88 4.36 18.45 8.79
N ILE A 89 4.57 18.24 7.49
CA ILE A 89 5.15 19.28 6.63
C ILE A 89 4.25 20.52 6.64
N ASP A 90 4.85 21.71 6.66
CA ASP A 90 4.09 22.97 6.55
C ASP A 90 3.75 23.26 5.09
N LEU A 91 2.89 22.41 4.53
CA LEU A 91 2.41 22.51 3.16
C LEU A 91 0.88 22.54 3.16
N THR A 92 0.33 23.58 2.56
CA THR A 92 -1.08 23.64 2.18
C THR A 92 -1.14 23.72 0.67
N ASP A 93 -1.73 22.70 0.05
CA ASP A 93 -1.73 22.57 -1.40
C ASP A 93 -3.00 21.86 -1.89
N ASP A 94 -3.39 22.18 -3.11
CA ASP A 94 -4.46 21.50 -3.82
C ASP A 94 -3.83 20.46 -4.75
N LEU A 95 -3.97 19.18 -4.39
CA LEU A 95 -3.39 18.08 -5.14
C LEU A 95 -4.30 17.64 -6.30
N GLY A 96 -5.49 18.24 -6.43
CA GLY A 96 -6.50 17.85 -7.41
C GLY A 96 -7.06 16.45 -7.16
N TYR A 97 -7.54 15.80 -8.22
CA TYR A 97 -8.08 14.44 -8.10
C TYR A 97 -6.98 13.39 -8.03
N ILE A 98 -6.99 12.58 -6.97
CA ILE A 98 -6.09 11.44 -6.80
C ILE A 98 -6.88 10.13 -6.66
N LEU A 99 -6.22 9.01 -6.96
CA LEU A 99 -6.78 7.68 -6.74
C LEU A 99 -6.95 7.44 -5.23
N GLY A 100 -8.17 7.11 -4.81
CA GLY A 100 -8.50 6.79 -3.42
C GLY A 100 -8.56 5.28 -3.17
N ASP A 101 -9.36 4.56 -3.95
CA ASP A 101 -9.51 3.11 -3.83
C ASP A 101 -9.80 2.48 -5.20
N ILE A 102 -9.68 1.17 -5.29
CA ILE A 102 -10.07 0.37 -6.46
C ILE A 102 -11.11 -0.66 -6.02
N ARG A 103 -12.31 -0.57 -6.60
CA ARG A 103 -13.36 -1.58 -6.40
C ARG A 103 -13.12 -2.77 -7.30
N TYR A 104 -13.14 -3.94 -6.70
CA TYR A 104 -13.05 -5.22 -7.38
C TYR A 104 -14.37 -5.95 -7.23
N GLU A 105 -15.09 -6.09 -8.34
CA GLU A 105 -16.29 -6.93 -8.43
C GLU A 105 -15.90 -8.34 -8.90
N LEU A 106 -16.58 -9.37 -8.39
CA LEU A 106 -16.29 -10.75 -8.78
C LEU A 106 -16.58 -10.93 -10.28
N GLY A 107 -15.54 -11.21 -11.08
CA GLY A 107 -15.65 -11.33 -12.53
C GLY A 107 -15.78 -10.00 -13.29
N GLY A 108 -15.73 -8.86 -12.60
CA GLY A 108 -15.78 -7.52 -13.17
C GLY A 108 -14.40 -6.90 -13.39
N ALA A 109 -14.39 -5.76 -14.09
CA ALA A 109 -13.20 -4.93 -14.22
C ALA A 109 -12.92 -4.15 -12.93
N ALA A 110 -11.65 -3.85 -12.67
CA ALA A 110 -11.23 -2.98 -11.58
C ALA A 110 -11.75 -1.55 -11.82
N GLN A 111 -12.54 -1.01 -10.89
CA GLN A 111 -13.11 0.33 -11.00
C GLN A 111 -12.34 1.30 -10.08
N PRO A 112 -11.60 2.27 -10.63
CA PRO A 112 -10.89 3.26 -9.82
C PRO A 112 -11.86 4.31 -9.28
N ILE A 113 -11.74 4.62 -7.99
CA ILE A 113 -12.46 5.71 -7.32
C ILE A 113 -11.47 6.85 -7.09
N PHE A 114 -11.83 8.05 -7.53
CA PHE A 114 -11.05 9.26 -7.33
C PHE A 114 -11.73 10.17 -6.32
N PHE A 115 -10.93 10.93 -5.58
CA PHE A 115 -11.42 12.02 -4.74
C PHE A 115 -10.52 13.24 -4.90
N HIS A 116 -11.09 14.42 -4.65
CA HIS A 116 -10.36 15.68 -4.70
C HIS A 116 -9.53 15.83 -3.42
N ALA A 117 -8.22 15.65 -3.52
CA ALA A 117 -7.30 15.71 -2.41
C ALA A 117 -6.79 17.13 -2.19
N ARG A 118 -6.91 17.58 -0.94
CA ARG A 118 -6.32 18.83 -0.47
C ARG A 118 -5.50 18.57 0.75
N LEU A 119 -4.28 19.10 0.76
CA LEU A 119 -3.41 19.09 1.92
C LEU A 119 -3.62 20.40 2.69
N GLU A 120 -3.89 20.30 3.99
CA GLU A 120 -3.97 21.46 4.88
C GLU A 120 -2.94 21.30 5.99
N LYS A 121 -1.88 22.13 5.96
CA LYS A 121 -0.75 22.06 6.91
C LYS A 121 -0.20 20.62 7.07
N GLY A 122 0.05 19.96 5.95
CA GLY A 122 0.57 18.60 5.92
C GLY A 122 -0.44 17.49 6.21
N VAL A 123 -1.72 17.83 6.43
CA VAL A 123 -2.78 16.87 6.72
C VAL A 123 -3.67 16.66 5.50
N LEU A 124 -3.76 15.41 5.03
CA LEU A 124 -4.69 14.99 3.99
C LEU A 124 -5.89 14.29 4.66
N ARG A 125 -7.09 14.83 4.47
CA ARG A 125 -8.33 14.18 4.92
C ARG A 125 -8.89 13.32 3.79
N VAL A 126 -9.00 12.02 4.05
CA VAL A 126 -9.55 11.06 3.09
C VAL A 126 -11.05 10.89 3.37
N PRO A 127 -11.94 11.11 2.37
CA PRO A 127 -13.38 11.01 2.56
C PRO A 127 -13.83 9.56 2.74
N ASP A 128 -14.69 9.28 3.74
CA ASP A 128 -15.19 7.93 4.04
C ASP A 128 -16.02 7.34 2.87
N GLU A 129 -16.58 8.20 2.02
CA GLU A 129 -17.34 7.86 0.82
C GLU A 129 -16.59 6.87 -0.08
N ILE A 130 -15.27 6.97 -0.16
CA ILE A 130 -14.47 6.13 -1.06
C ILE A 130 -14.47 4.66 -0.62
N TYR A 131 -14.70 4.40 0.67
CA TYR A 131 -14.72 3.05 1.23
C TYR A 131 -16.11 2.41 1.24
N ARG A 132 -17.16 3.15 0.87
CA ARG A 132 -18.51 2.58 0.77
C ARG A 132 -18.52 1.50 -0.32
N ARG A 133 -19.01 0.32 0.03
CA ARG A 133 -19.18 -0.84 -0.87
C ARG A 133 -20.65 -1.09 -1.11
#